data_AF-A0A942NSM8-F1
#
_entry.id   AF-A0A942NSM8-F1
#
_cell.length_a   1.000
_cell.length_b   1.000
_cell.length_c   1.000
_cell.angle_alpha   90.00
_cell.angle_beta   90.00
_cell.angle_gamma   90.00
#
_symmetry.space_group_name_H-M   'P 1'
#
loop_
_entity.id
_entity.type
_entity.pdbx_description
1 polymer ?
#
loop_
_entity_poly.entity_id
_entity_poly.type
_entity_poly.pdbx_seq_one_letter_code
_entity_poly.pdbx_strand_id
1 'polypeptide(L)'
;MKLSGKLNEFDILDLLNEYQSELRKLKYKTDFVRRKVAELEEQYNAVKLKKGKARAENSTNPGSSDEEGQASPLLEGGIEAIAPKGKRGRPRKEKLVDLTPKTRKPYPLSIWDTLILQSLEENGKAMLSKTIIEQVKQKATEAGIFDSEEKLKSKVNQCLVKLANKRNDIKKVNYKGKGFGYALPVWYDEKGKLTKEHMLK
;
A
#
# COMPACT_ATOMS: atom_id res chain seq x y z
N MET A 1 -30.00 -9.27 -0.01
CA MET A 1 -30.36 -9.30 1.43
C MET A 1 -31.83 -8.97 1.56
N LYS A 2 -32.65 -9.84 2.16
CA LYS A 2 -34.07 -9.55 2.43
C LYS A 2 -34.13 -8.67 3.69
N LEU A 3 -34.19 -7.36 3.52
CA LEU A 3 -34.35 -6.39 4.60
C LEU A 3 -35.85 -6.25 4.92
N SER A 4 -36.42 -7.27 5.56
CA SER A 4 -37.81 -7.31 5.98
C SER A 4 -37.91 -6.98 7.47
N GLY A 5 -37.71 -5.71 7.80
CA GLY A 5 -37.86 -5.13 9.14
C GLY A 5 -37.52 -3.64 9.06
N LYS A 6 -38.22 -2.79 9.80
CA LYS A 6 -37.87 -1.36 9.89
C LYS A 6 -36.44 -1.27 10.44
N LEU A 7 -35.48 -0.86 9.61
CA LEU A 7 -34.07 -0.76 10.03
C LEU A 7 -33.95 0.26 11.17
N ASN A 8 -33.11 -0.07 12.15
CA ASN A 8 -32.75 0.85 13.22
C ASN A 8 -31.87 1.99 12.68
N GLU A 9 -31.87 3.15 13.34
CA GLU A 9 -31.09 4.33 12.90
C GLU A 9 -29.60 4.01 12.73
N PHE A 10 -29.03 3.25 13.66
CA PHE A 10 -27.65 2.80 13.60
C PHE A 10 -27.37 1.86 12.42
N ASP A 11 -28.28 0.93 12.13
CA ASP A 11 -28.13 0.01 10.99
C ASP A 11 -28.16 0.76 9.66
N ILE A 12 -28.97 1.82 9.58
CA ILE A 12 -29.03 2.70 8.41
C ILE A 12 -27.69 3.43 8.22
N LEU A 13 -27.11 3.97 9.28
CA LEU A 13 -25.82 4.67 9.21
C LEU A 13 -24.67 3.74 8.81
N ASP A 14 -24.66 2.52 9.33
CA ASP A 14 -23.65 1.52 8.98
C ASP A 14 -23.79 1.09 7.51
N LEU A 15 -25.02 0.81 7.04
CA LEU A 15 -25.28 0.54 5.62
C LEU A 15 -24.83 1.71 4.75
N LEU A 16 -25.13 2.94 5.14
CA LEU A 16 -24.81 4.12 4.36
C LEU A 16 -23.29 4.29 4.23
N ASN A 17 -22.54 4.05 5.31
CA ASN A 17 -21.07 4.05 5.29
C ASN A 17 -20.48 2.93 4.42
N GLU A 18 -21.10 1.75 4.46
CA GLU A 18 -20.74 0.61 3.60
C GLU A 18 -20.92 0.98 2.12
N TYR A 19 -22.11 1.44 1.73
CA TYR A 19 -22.42 1.85 0.36
C TYR A 19 -21.57 3.03 -0.11
N GLN A 20 -21.28 4.02 0.74
CA GLN A 20 -20.34 5.10 0.39
C GLN A 20 -18.92 4.58 0.11
N SER A 21 -18.50 3.56 0.84
CA SER A 21 -17.21 2.92 0.64
C SER A 21 -17.19 2.09 -0.65
N GLU A 22 -18.30 1.41 -0.98
CA GLU A 22 -18.49 0.76 -2.27
C GLU A 22 -18.49 1.75 -3.44
N LEU A 23 -19.18 2.89 -3.31
CA LEU A 23 -19.16 3.96 -4.31
C LEU A 23 -17.76 4.46 -4.60
N ARG A 24 -16.93 4.65 -3.56
CA ARG A 24 -15.51 5.01 -3.75
C ARG A 24 -14.74 3.93 -4.51
N LYS A 25 -14.91 2.65 -4.16
CA LYS A 25 -14.27 1.52 -4.87
C LYS A 25 -14.69 1.47 -6.34
N LEU A 26 -15.99 1.63 -6.61
CA LEU A 26 -16.56 1.67 -7.96
C LEU A 26 -15.98 2.84 -8.76
N LYS A 27 -15.91 4.04 -8.17
CA LYS A 27 -15.30 5.21 -8.82
C LYS A 27 -13.86 4.93 -9.26
N TYR A 28 -13.03 4.35 -8.38
CA TYR A 28 -11.67 3.97 -8.75
C TYR A 28 -11.62 2.95 -9.89
N LYS A 29 -12.50 1.94 -9.87
CA LYS A 29 -12.60 0.96 -10.95
C LYS A 29 -13.02 1.61 -12.27
N THR A 30 -14.01 2.50 -12.24
CA THR A 30 -14.46 3.25 -13.42
C THR A 30 -13.35 4.13 -13.98
N ASP A 31 -12.62 4.85 -13.13
CA ASP A 31 -11.50 5.69 -13.55
C ASP A 31 -10.35 4.85 -14.15
N PHE A 32 -10.07 3.68 -13.57
CA PHE A 32 -9.10 2.73 -14.13
C PHE A 32 -9.51 2.23 -15.52
N VAL A 33 -10.77 1.80 -15.67
CA VAL A 33 -11.31 1.34 -16.96
C VAL A 33 -11.27 2.46 -17.98
N ARG A 34 -11.67 3.69 -17.63
CA ARG A 34 -11.59 4.86 -18.51
C ARG A 34 -10.17 5.12 -19.02
N ARG A 35 -9.17 5.05 -18.13
CA ARG A 35 -7.75 5.19 -18.55
C ARG A 35 -7.34 4.10 -19.52
N LYS A 36 -7.78 2.85 -19.29
CA LYS A 36 -7.47 1.73 -20.19
C LYS A 36 -8.17 1.84 -21.54
N VAL A 37 -9.41 2.32 -21.57
CA VAL A 37 -10.11 2.61 -22.83
C VAL A 37 -9.36 3.69 -23.62
N ALA A 38 -8.96 4.79 -22.97
CA ALA A 38 -8.20 5.85 -23.63
C ALA A 38 -6.84 5.35 -24.19
N GLU A 39 -6.12 4.51 -23.44
CA GLU A 39 -4.87 3.89 -23.90
C GLU A 39 -5.10 3.00 -25.15
N LEU A 40 -6.18 2.22 -25.16
CA LEU A 40 -6.54 1.38 -26.31
C LEU A 40 -7.00 2.21 -27.52
N GLU A 41 -7.74 3.29 -27.31
CA GLU A 41 -8.14 4.22 -28.37
C GLU A 41 -6.93 4.90 -29.01
N GLU A 42 -5.93 5.29 -28.21
CA GLU A 42 -4.67 5.84 -28.71
C GLU A 42 -3.90 4.81 -29.56
N GLN A 43 -3.78 3.57 -29.06
CA GLN A 43 -3.17 2.48 -29.81
C GLN A 43 -3.92 2.18 -31.11
N TYR A 44 -5.25 2.15 -31.07
CA TYR A 44 -6.09 1.93 -32.25
C TYR A 44 -5.87 3.04 -33.30
N ASN A 45 -5.85 4.30 -32.88
CA ASN A 45 -5.57 5.43 -33.76
C ASN A 45 -4.15 5.37 -34.36
N ALA A 46 -3.14 4.98 -33.57
CA ALA A 46 -1.78 4.78 -34.06
C ALA A 46 -1.70 3.68 -35.13
N VAL A 47 -2.39 2.56 -34.93
CA VAL A 47 -2.46 1.46 -35.91
C VAL A 47 -3.21 1.90 -37.18
N LYS A 48 -4.32 2.63 -37.04
CA LYS A 48 -5.08 3.17 -38.17
C LYS A 48 -4.25 4.14 -39.02
N LEU A 49 -3.47 5.03 -38.38
CA LEU A 49 -2.57 5.95 -39.07
C LEU A 49 -1.43 5.20 -39.78
N LYS A 50 -0.83 4.19 -39.15
CA LYS A 50 0.21 3.35 -39.79
C LYS A 50 -0.33 2.59 -41.00
N LYS A 51 -1.54 2.04 -40.90
CA LYS A 51 -2.20 1.33 -42.02
C LYS A 51 -2.56 2.28 -43.17
N GLY A 52 -2.92 3.53 -42.87
CA GLY A 52 -3.13 4.59 -43.87
C GLY A 52 -1.83 4.98 -44.60
N LYS A 53 -0.72 5.13 -43.88
CA LYS A 53 0.60 5.45 -44.46
C LYS A 53 1.17 4.30 -45.31
N ALA A 54 1.08 3.06 -44.83
CA ALA A 54 1.51 1.88 -45.59
C ALA A 54 0.70 1.67 -46.89
N ARG A 55 -0.55 2.17 -46.94
CA ARG A 55 -1.38 2.13 -48.16
C ARG A 55 -1.06 3.29 -49.13
N ALA A 56 -0.58 4.42 -48.63
CA ALA A 56 -0.16 5.56 -49.45
C ALA A 56 1.24 5.35 -50.06
N GLU A 57 2.16 4.70 -49.35
CA GLU A 57 3.52 4.40 -49.84
C GLU A 57 3.57 3.25 -50.87
N ASN A 58 2.50 2.44 -50.97
CA ASN A 58 2.37 1.38 -51.99
C ASN A 58 1.67 1.82 -53.28
N SER A 59 1.40 3.12 -53.50
CA SER A 59 0.80 3.64 -54.74
C SER A 59 1.79 4.41 -55.63
N THR A 60 3.10 4.25 -55.41
CA THR A 60 4.13 4.85 -56.28
C THR A 60 5.22 3.83 -56.59
N ASN A 61 4.86 2.75 -57.28
CA ASN A 61 5.78 1.99 -58.13
C ASN A 61 5.00 1.25 -59.21
N PRO A 62 5.16 1.60 -60.50
CA PRO A 62 4.71 0.79 -61.62
C PRO A 62 5.86 -0.11 -62.12
N GLY A 63 5.54 -1.37 -62.40
CA GLY A 63 6.38 -2.33 -63.12
C GLY A 63 7.05 -3.37 -62.19
N SER A 64 7.03 -4.67 -62.48
CA SER A 64 6.52 -5.43 -63.63
C SER A 64 6.64 -6.92 -63.30
N SER A 65 5.67 -7.72 -63.78
CA SER A 65 5.80 -9.11 -64.28
C SER A 65 6.25 -10.20 -63.30
N ASP A 66 5.32 -11.07 -62.88
CA ASP A 66 4.93 -12.35 -63.53
C ASP A 66 5.81 -13.50 -63.05
N GLU A 67 5.21 -14.46 -62.31
CA GLU A 67 5.20 -15.88 -62.69
C GLU A 67 4.35 -16.70 -61.70
N GLU A 68 3.49 -17.52 -62.31
CA GLU A 68 2.64 -18.54 -61.71
C GLU A 68 3.47 -19.73 -61.18
N GLY A 69 2.93 -20.48 -60.22
CA GLY A 69 3.52 -21.76 -59.83
C GLY A 69 2.72 -22.50 -58.78
N GLN A 70 1.98 -23.52 -59.23
CA GLN A 70 1.04 -24.35 -58.48
C GLN A 70 1.70 -25.40 -57.55
N ALA A 71 0.85 -25.90 -56.65
CA ALA A 71 0.79 -27.28 -56.11
C ALA A 71 1.69 -27.69 -54.92
N SER A 72 1.01 -27.95 -53.79
CA SER A 72 1.39 -28.92 -52.74
C SER A 72 1.59 -30.32 -53.32
N PRO A 73 2.36 -31.25 -52.68
CA PRO A 73 1.79 -32.02 -51.56
C PRO A 73 2.80 -32.62 -50.54
N LEU A 74 2.20 -33.28 -49.54
CA LEU A 74 2.64 -34.45 -48.79
C LEU A 74 3.22 -34.29 -47.37
N LEU A 75 2.40 -34.76 -46.45
CA LEU A 75 2.69 -35.17 -45.08
C LEU A 75 3.33 -36.56 -45.11
N GLU A 76 4.44 -36.76 -44.40
CA GLU A 76 4.72 -37.98 -43.63
C GLU A 76 5.97 -37.77 -42.78
N GLY A 77 5.88 -38.11 -41.49
CA GLY A 77 6.99 -37.99 -40.55
C GLY A 77 6.51 -37.91 -39.11
N GLY A 78 6.28 -39.08 -38.51
CA GLY A 78 5.82 -39.24 -37.13
C GLY A 78 6.72 -38.54 -36.11
N ILE A 79 6.09 -38.01 -35.06
CA ILE A 79 6.77 -37.58 -33.85
C ILE A 79 6.14 -38.33 -32.70
N GLU A 80 6.94 -39.26 -32.16
CA GLU A 80 6.71 -40.00 -30.94
C GLU A 80 6.38 -39.06 -29.77
N ALA A 81 5.45 -39.52 -28.92
CA ALA A 81 5.06 -38.86 -27.69
C ALA A 81 6.25 -38.80 -26.69
N ILE A 82 6.79 -37.61 -26.48
CA ILE A 82 7.74 -37.35 -25.39
C ILE A 82 7.02 -36.64 -24.25
N ALA A 83 6.91 -37.35 -23.12
CA ALA A 83 6.36 -36.89 -21.86
C ALA A 83 7.06 -35.61 -21.32
N PRO A 84 6.34 -34.69 -20.64
CA PRO A 84 6.93 -33.44 -20.16
C PRO A 84 7.85 -33.68 -18.95
N LYS A 85 9.17 -33.65 -19.18
CA LYS A 85 10.17 -33.54 -18.11
C LYS A 85 10.15 -32.12 -17.53
N GLY A 86 10.02 -32.04 -16.20
CA GLY A 86 9.90 -30.80 -15.43
C GLY A 86 11.03 -29.80 -15.68
N LYS A 87 10.67 -28.53 -15.82
CA LYS A 87 11.62 -27.42 -15.99
C LYS A 87 12.40 -27.20 -14.70
N ARG A 88 13.71 -27.43 -14.80
CA ARG A 88 14.74 -27.12 -13.78
C ARG A 88 14.69 -25.62 -13.43
N GLY A 89 14.81 -25.35 -12.13
CA GLY A 89 14.73 -24.01 -11.55
C GLY A 89 15.72 -23.03 -12.17
N ARG A 90 15.23 -21.81 -12.43
CA ARG A 90 16.02 -20.66 -12.82
C ARG A 90 16.94 -20.26 -11.65
N PRO A 91 18.26 -20.04 -11.85
CA PRO A 91 19.12 -19.60 -10.78
C PRO A 91 18.67 -18.22 -10.26
N ARG A 92 18.47 -18.13 -8.95
CA ARG A 92 18.06 -16.93 -8.24
C ARG A 92 19.24 -15.96 -8.27
N LYS A 93 19.11 -14.88 -9.04
CA LYS A 93 20.07 -13.77 -9.05
C LYS A 93 20.07 -13.14 -7.65
N GLU A 94 21.10 -13.42 -6.86
CA GLU A 94 21.34 -12.77 -5.58
C GLU A 94 21.55 -11.27 -5.84
N LYS A 95 20.58 -10.46 -5.39
CA LYS A 95 20.76 -9.02 -5.37
C LYS A 95 21.73 -8.72 -4.23
N LEU A 96 22.94 -8.27 -4.58
CA LEU A 96 23.78 -7.51 -3.66
C LEU A 96 22.91 -6.38 -3.09
N VAL A 97 22.73 -6.42 -1.78
CA VAL A 97 21.98 -5.40 -1.05
C VAL A 97 23.00 -4.32 -0.72
N ASP A 98 23.01 -3.24 -1.48
CA ASP A 98 23.81 -2.05 -1.15
C ASP A 98 23.40 -1.57 0.25
N LEU A 99 24.33 -1.74 1.21
CA LEU A 99 24.21 -1.34 2.62
C LEU A 99 24.41 0.17 2.83
N THR A 100 24.06 1.00 1.86
CA THR A 100 24.00 2.45 2.09
C THR A 100 22.70 2.76 2.81
N PRO A 101 22.72 3.36 4.02
CA PRO A 101 21.50 3.73 4.73
C PRO A 101 20.74 4.76 3.88
N LYS A 102 19.70 4.29 3.17
CA LYS A 102 18.75 5.17 2.49
C LYS A 102 18.09 6.04 3.56
N THR A 103 18.61 7.24 3.78
CA THR A 103 17.98 8.27 4.60
C THR A 103 16.69 8.68 3.92
N ARG A 104 15.61 7.97 4.25
CA ARG A 104 14.26 8.30 3.78
C ARG A 104 13.92 9.68 4.33
N LYS A 105 13.36 10.54 3.47
CA LYS A 105 12.82 11.84 3.89
C LYS A 105 11.91 11.64 5.12
N PRO A 106 12.01 12.48 6.16
CA PRO A 106 11.18 12.34 7.34
C PRO A 106 9.71 12.41 6.93
N TYR A 107 8.93 11.45 7.40
CA TYR A 107 7.50 11.38 7.11
C TYR A 107 6.82 12.66 7.63
N PRO A 108 5.79 13.22 6.99
CA PRO A 108 5.03 14.29 7.64
C PRO A 108 4.45 13.79 8.97
N LEU A 109 4.60 14.56 10.06
CA LEU A 109 3.98 14.20 11.34
C LEU A 109 2.45 14.25 11.16
N SER A 110 1.77 13.15 11.48
CA SER A 110 0.31 13.18 11.59
C SER A 110 -0.10 13.98 12.83
N ILE A 111 -1.31 14.55 12.81
CA ILE A 111 -1.92 15.21 13.98
C ILE A 111 -1.93 14.26 15.20
N TRP A 112 -2.09 12.96 14.95
CA TRP A 112 -2.00 11.93 16.00
C TRP A 112 -0.56 11.70 16.49
N ASP A 113 0.42 11.80 15.59
CA ASP A 113 1.83 11.64 15.96
C ASP A 113 2.26 12.79 16.88
N THR A 114 1.83 14.03 16.60
CA THR A 114 2.11 15.21 17.43
C THR A 114 1.43 15.12 18.80
N LEU A 115 0.18 14.66 18.85
CA LEU A 115 -0.54 14.48 20.12
C LEU A 115 0.13 13.45 21.04
N ILE A 116 0.67 12.37 20.48
CA ILE A 116 1.40 11.34 21.23
C ILE A 116 2.74 11.87 21.73
N LEU A 117 3.48 12.64 20.91
CA LEU A 117 4.73 13.24 21.35
C LEU A 117 4.50 14.26 22.46
N GLN A 118 3.47 15.10 22.32
CA GLN A 118 3.10 16.08 23.32
C GLN A 118 2.66 15.42 24.63
N SER A 119 1.89 14.33 24.59
CA SER A 119 1.57 13.59 25.82
C SER A 119 2.80 12.96 26.45
N LEU A 120 3.76 12.46 25.66
CA LEU A 120 5.02 11.96 26.21
C LEU A 120 5.81 13.09 26.90
N GLU A 121 5.99 14.22 26.23
CA GLU A 121 6.72 15.40 26.74
C GLU A 121 6.12 15.94 28.03
N GLU A 122 4.80 16.12 28.09
CA GLU A 122 4.10 16.66 29.27
C GLU A 122 4.24 15.77 30.52
N ASN A 123 4.24 14.45 30.35
CA ASN A 123 4.40 13.55 31.50
C ASN A 123 5.86 13.45 31.96
N GLY A 124 6.82 13.79 31.09
CA GLY A 124 8.25 13.69 31.35
C GLY A 124 8.69 12.29 31.81
N LYS A 125 7.96 11.23 31.46
CA LYS A 125 8.21 9.85 31.90
C LYS A 125 7.83 8.87 30.81
N ALA A 126 8.50 7.71 30.82
CA ALA A 126 8.18 6.62 29.91
C ALA A 126 6.79 6.06 30.24
N MET A 127 5.87 6.13 29.28
CA MET A 127 4.50 5.69 29.48
C MET A 127 4.23 4.32 28.87
N LEU A 128 3.27 3.60 29.45
CA LEU A 128 2.75 2.36 28.87
C LEU A 128 1.84 2.66 27.68
N SER A 129 1.73 1.70 26.77
CA SER A 129 0.76 1.79 25.66
C SER A 129 -0.66 2.10 26.14
N LYS A 130 -1.09 1.48 27.27
CA LYS A 130 -2.43 1.68 27.84
C LYS A 130 -2.66 3.13 28.28
N THR A 131 -1.72 3.70 29.04
CA THR A 131 -1.85 5.08 29.55
C THR A 131 -1.77 6.11 28.42
N ILE A 132 -0.95 5.84 27.39
CA ILE A 132 -0.91 6.68 26.17
C ILE A 132 -2.27 6.70 25.48
N ILE A 133 -2.93 5.53 25.34
CA ILE A 133 -4.23 5.46 24.69
C ILE A 133 -5.28 6.27 25.47
N GLU A 134 -5.27 6.21 26.80
CA GLU A 134 -6.20 6.96 27.66
C GLU A 134 -6.00 8.48 27.55
N GLN A 135 -4.76 8.96 27.60
CA GLN A 135 -4.48 10.39 27.44
C GLN A 135 -4.77 10.90 26.04
N VAL A 136 -4.43 10.11 25.01
CA VAL A 136 -4.76 10.46 23.63
C VAL A 136 -6.26 10.43 23.40
N LYS A 137 -7.01 9.56 24.09
CA LYS A 137 -8.48 9.57 24.08
C LYS A 137 -9.01 10.91 24.63
N GLN A 138 -8.51 11.36 25.77
CA GLN A 138 -8.91 12.64 26.37
C GLN A 138 -8.60 13.82 25.43
N LYS A 139 -7.36 13.90 24.93
CA LYS A 139 -6.95 14.96 23.99
C LYS A 139 -7.71 14.90 22.65
N ALA A 140 -8.07 13.71 22.18
CA ALA A 140 -8.86 13.56 20.96
C ALA A 140 -10.30 14.05 21.11
N THR A 141 -10.91 13.83 22.29
CA THR A 141 -12.21 14.39 22.64
C THR A 141 -12.16 15.91 22.70
N GLU A 142 -11.12 16.47 23.33
CA GLU A 142 -10.89 17.92 23.40
C GLU A 142 -10.64 18.55 22.02
N ALA A 143 -9.90 17.86 21.16
CA ALA A 143 -9.61 18.31 19.80
C ALA A 143 -10.79 18.10 18.82
N GLY A 144 -11.87 17.42 19.24
CA GLY A 144 -13.03 17.12 18.38
C GLY A 144 -12.73 16.13 17.24
N ILE A 145 -11.65 15.36 17.31
CA ILE A 145 -11.22 14.38 16.29
C ILE A 145 -11.55 12.94 16.75
N PHE A 146 -12.57 12.81 17.61
CA PHE A 146 -12.93 11.52 18.20
C PHE A 146 -13.67 10.65 17.18
N ASP A 147 -13.02 9.54 16.78
CA ASP A 147 -13.67 8.41 16.12
C ASP A 147 -14.12 7.37 17.17
N SER A 148 -14.77 6.29 16.72
CA SER A 148 -14.99 5.09 17.56
C SER A 148 -13.71 4.63 18.26
N GLU A 149 -13.83 4.15 19.50
CA GLU A 149 -12.72 3.74 20.36
C GLU A 149 -11.79 2.70 19.72
N GLU A 150 -12.34 1.82 18.91
CA GLU A 150 -11.57 0.80 18.19
C GLU A 150 -10.65 1.43 17.12
N LYS A 151 -11.18 2.40 16.39
CA LYS A 151 -10.42 3.16 15.39
C LYS A 151 -9.34 4.00 16.07
N LEU A 152 -9.65 4.60 17.22
CA LEU A 152 -8.68 5.33 18.03
C LEU A 152 -7.51 4.43 18.47
N LYS A 153 -7.80 3.29 19.10
CA LYS A 153 -6.78 2.31 19.51
C LYS A 153 -5.91 1.86 18.35
N SER A 154 -6.54 1.56 17.20
CA SER A 154 -5.82 1.16 15.98
C SER A 154 -4.92 2.28 15.46
N LYS A 155 -5.42 3.52 15.36
CA LYS A 155 -4.64 4.69 14.94
C LYS A 155 -3.46 4.96 15.87
N VAL A 156 -3.69 4.95 17.18
CA VAL A 156 -2.63 5.16 18.19
C VAL A 156 -1.55 4.09 18.07
N ASN A 157 -1.93 2.81 17.95
CA ASN A 157 -0.96 1.72 17.77
C ASN A 157 -0.16 1.86 16.47
N GLN A 158 -0.80 2.26 15.38
CA GLN A 158 -0.10 2.53 14.12
C GLN A 158 0.89 3.69 14.27
N CYS A 159 0.50 4.76 14.97
CA CYS A 159 1.37 5.91 15.25
C CYS A 159 2.55 5.50 16.13
N LEU A 160 2.33 4.72 17.20
CA LEU A 160 3.40 4.18 18.05
C LEU A 160 4.40 3.33 17.27
N VAL A 161 3.92 2.42 16.41
CA VAL A 161 4.80 1.60 15.56
C VAL A 161 5.56 2.46 14.54
N LYS A 162 4.92 3.49 13.98
CA LYS A 162 5.58 4.45 13.07
C LYS A 162 6.67 5.24 13.80
N LEU A 163 6.36 5.82 14.94
CA LEU A 163 7.29 6.63 15.73
C LEU A 163 8.45 5.77 16.24
N ALA A 164 8.18 4.54 16.68
CA ALA A 164 9.20 3.64 17.22
C ALA A 164 10.12 3.01 16.16
N ASN A 165 9.57 2.52 15.05
CA ASN A 165 10.34 1.71 14.09
C ASN A 165 10.74 2.47 12.82
N LYS A 166 9.91 3.43 12.38
CA LYS A 166 10.13 4.11 11.09
C LYS A 166 10.89 5.42 11.23
N ARG A 167 10.66 6.15 12.33
CA ARG A 167 11.29 7.45 12.60
C ARG A 167 12.33 7.40 13.70
N ASN A 168 12.22 6.44 14.62
CA ASN A 168 13.03 6.34 15.84
C ASN A 168 12.90 7.58 16.75
N ASP A 169 11.80 8.33 16.62
CA ASP A 169 11.48 9.51 17.45
C ASP A 169 11.10 9.09 18.88
N ILE A 170 10.77 7.81 19.07
CA ILE A 170 10.44 7.19 20.34
C ILE A 170 11.17 5.85 20.41
N LYS A 171 11.67 5.46 21.58
CA LYS A 171 12.23 4.14 21.83
C LYS A 171 11.29 3.29 22.66
N LYS A 172 11.29 1.99 22.34
CA LYS A 172 10.48 0.98 23.02
C LYS A 172 11.20 0.50 24.27
N VAL A 173 10.58 0.66 25.43
CA VAL A 173 11.04 0.14 26.72
C VAL A 173 10.26 -1.14 27.02
N ASN A 174 10.95 -2.22 27.36
CA ASN A 174 10.28 -3.45 27.80
C ASN A 174 10.13 -3.44 29.33
N TYR A 175 8.90 -3.42 29.83
CA TYR A 175 8.60 -3.57 31.25
C TYR A 175 8.13 -5.00 31.53
N LYS A 176 8.89 -5.73 32.36
CA LYS A 176 8.57 -7.12 32.73
C LYS A 176 7.14 -7.21 33.27
N GLY A 177 6.29 -8.03 32.65
CA GLY A 177 4.91 -8.31 33.06
C GLY A 177 3.88 -7.21 32.76
N LYS A 178 4.28 -5.98 32.44
CA LYS A 178 3.36 -4.85 32.17
C LYS A 178 3.25 -4.49 30.68
N GLY A 179 4.12 -5.06 29.84
CA GLY A 179 4.13 -4.87 28.39
C GLY A 179 5.14 -3.82 27.94
N PHE A 180 4.85 -3.16 26.83
CA PHE A 180 5.76 -2.20 26.23
C PHE A 180 5.42 -0.77 26.64
N GLY A 181 6.45 -0.06 27.09
CA GLY A 181 6.44 1.38 27.26
C GLY A 181 7.16 2.10 26.13
N TYR A 182 6.92 3.39 26.06
CA TYR A 182 7.44 4.28 25.04
C TYR A 182 8.05 5.49 25.72
N ALA A 183 9.24 5.88 25.28
CA ALA A 183 10.04 6.94 25.87
C ALA A 183 10.76 7.73 24.78
N LEU A 184 11.02 9.01 25.04
CA LEU A 184 11.84 9.81 24.12
C LEU A 184 13.28 9.28 24.09
N PRO A 185 13.96 9.30 22.93
CA PRO A 185 15.35 8.88 22.80
C PRO A 185 16.29 9.68 23.69
N VAL A 186 15.95 10.94 23.99
CA VAL A 186 16.70 11.84 24.88
C VAL A 186 16.77 11.31 26.31
N TRP A 187 15.80 10.49 26.73
CA TRP A 187 15.76 9.91 28.09
C TRP A 187 16.59 8.64 28.24
N TYR A 188 17.27 8.22 27.18
CA TYR A 188 18.18 7.08 27.22
C TYR A 188 19.62 7.57 27.39
N ASP A 189 20.34 6.93 28.30
CA ASP A 189 21.79 7.08 28.42
C ASP A 189 22.49 6.58 27.14
N GLU A 190 23.76 6.96 26.97
CA GLU A 190 24.67 6.41 25.94
C GLU A 190 24.74 4.87 25.96
N LYS A 191 24.42 4.27 27.12
CA LYS A 191 24.36 2.81 27.33
C LYS A 191 23.04 2.17 26.92
N GLY A 192 22.11 2.94 26.34
CA GLY A 192 20.80 2.46 25.90
C GLY A 192 19.86 2.06 27.04
N LYS A 193 20.11 2.55 28.26
CA LYS A 193 19.22 2.35 29.42
C LYS A 193 18.45 3.65 29.68
N LEU A 194 17.17 3.51 30.03
CA LEU A 194 16.33 4.64 30.42
C LEU A 194 16.83 5.17 31.78
N THR A 195 16.99 6.50 31.89
CA THR A 195 17.40 7.11 33.17
C THR A 195 16.35 6.83 34.25
N LYS A 196 16.81 6.67 35.50
CA LYS A 196 15.94 6.31 36.64
C LYS A 196 14.83 7.33 36.91
N GLU A 197 15.01 8.57 36.45
CA GLU A 197 14.06 9.67 36.62
C GLU A 197 12.83 9.53 35.72
N HIS A 198 13.02 8.95 34.53
CA HIS A 198 11.97 8.74 33.54
C HIS A 198 11.42 7.30 33.54
N MET A 199 11.98 6.42 34.38
CA MET A 199 11.45 5.09 34.60
C MET A 199 10.09 5.14 35.31
N LEU A 200 9.16 4.34 34.81
CA LEU A 200 7.88 4.11 35.46
C LEU A 200 8.14 3.29 36.74
N LYS A 201 7.88 3.89 37.91
CA LYS A 201 7.97 3.21 39.22
C LYS A 201 6.88 2.14 39.37
#